data_AF-A0A7Z9JGC4-F1
#
_entry.id   AF-A0A7Z9JGC4-F1
#
_cell.length_a   1.000
_cell.length_b   1.000
_cell.length_c   1.000
_cell.angle_alpha   90.00
_cell.angle_beta   90.00
_cell.angle_gamma   90.00
#
_symmetry.space_group_name_H-M   'P 1'
#
loop_
_entity.id
_entity.type
_entity.pdbx_description
1 polymer ?
#
loop_
_entity_poly.entity_id
_entity_poly.type
_entity_poly.pdbx_seq_one_letter_code
_entity_poly.pdbx_strand_id
1 'polypeptide(L)'
;MASPTKKPLTYADSGVDIEAGDKLVNLIQTMMKRTHGPRVLGEHGGFAGMFRLDFNERLFKRNYKDPVLVACTDGVGTKVKLACELGIYDTVGIDCVAMNVNDMIVQGAEPLIFLDYLGLHTQDPETTAAIVSGVARGCEISNCALIGGECAEMPDIYAKGDFDIAGFAVGVVELDRAIDPSRVEPGDIIIGLPASGVHSNGFTLARAAVSDLDLKKIYPELD
;
A
#
# COMPACT_ATOMS: atom_id res chain seq x y z
N MET A 1 -12.60 -28.64 47.19
CA MET A 1 -12.85 -27.53 46.25
C MET A 1 -12.14 -27.88 44.95
N ALA A 2 -12.88 -28.09 43.86
CA ALA A 2 -12.27 -28.42 42.58
C ALA A 2 -11.57 -27.17 42.01
N SER A 3 -10.31 -27.30 41.60
CA SER A 3 -9.56 -26.27 40.89
C SER A 3 -10.33 -25.85 39.64
N PRO A 4 -10.44 -24.55 39.32
CA PRO A 4 -11.08 -24.13 38.07
C PRO A 4 -10.28 -24.71 36.91
N THR A 5 -10.92 -25.52 36.07
CA THR A 5 -10.34 -26.04 34.84
C THR A 5 -10.09 -24.86 33.92
N LYS A 6 -8.81 -24.51 33.71
CA LYS A 6 -8.40 -23.50 32.73
C LYS A 6 -9.01 -23.89 31.38
N LYS A 7 -9.82 -22.98 30.82
CA LYS A 7 -10.41 -23.13 29.48
C LYS A 7 -9.25 -23.37 28.48
N PRO A 8 -9.36 -24.34 27.56
CA PRO A 8 -8.30 -24.59 26.58
C PRO A 8 -8.12 -23.34 25.71
N LEU A 9 -6.86 -22.91 25.52
CA LEU A 9 -6.49 -21.84 24.60
C LEU A 9 -6.74 -22.31 23.17
N THR A 10 -7.58 -21.56 22.45
CA THR A 10 -7.79 -21.72 21.01
C THR A 10 -6.92 -20.75 20.23
N TYR A 11 -6.70 -21.02 18.95
CA TYR A 11 -5.99 -20.09 18.05
C TYR A 11 -6.76 -18.76 17.87
N ALA A 12 -8.08 -18.80 18.03
CA ALA A 12 -8.92 -17.61 18.12
C ALA A 12 -8.67 -16.82 19.41
N ASP A 13 -8.36 -17.48 20.54
CA ASP A 13 -7.98 -16.80 21.80
C ASP A 13 -6.62 -16.09 21.70
N SER A 14 -5.82 -16.35 20.66
CA SER A 14 -4.63 -15.55 20.30
C SER A 14 -4.92 -14.37 19.36
N GLY A 15 -6.19 -14.10 19.05
CA GLY A 15 -6.59 -13.01 18.16
C GLY A 15 -6.58 -13.37 16.68
N VAL A 16 -6.68 -14.64 16.31
CA VAL A 16 -6.73 -15.05 14.89
C VAL A 16 -8.10 -15.60 14.53
N ASP A 17 -8.88 -14.80 13.81
CA ASP A 17 -10.21 -15.17 13.30
C ASP A 17 -10.13 -15.64 11.83
N ILE A 18 -10.30 -16.95 11.64
CA ILE A 18 -10.25 -17.60 10.32
C ILE A 18 -11.46 -17.20 9.46
N GLU A 19 -12.65 -17.04 10.05
CA GLU A 19 -13.85 -16.67 9.29
C GLU A 19 -13.75 -15.22 8.78
N ALA A 20 -13.19 -14.33 9.61
CA ALA A 20 -12.89 -12.96 9.21
C ALA A 20 -11.86 -12.92 8.07
N GLY A 21 -10.84 -13.77 8.13
CA GLY A 21 -9.84 -13.93 7.06
C GLY A 21 -10.47 -14.39 5.74
N ASP A 22 -11.27 -15.45 5.75
CA ASP A 22 -11.94 -15.96 4.56
C ASP A 22 -12.91 -14.93 3.95
N LYS A 23 -13.64 -14.19 4.80
CA LYS A 23 -14.51 -13.10 4.34
C LYS A 23 -13.69 -12.00 3.67
N LEU A 24 -12.58 -11.58 4.27
CA LEU A 24 -11.69 -10.57 3.70
C LEU A 24 -11.15 -10.99 2.34
N VAL A 25 -10.64 -12.22 2.21
CA VAL A 25 -10.14 -12.77 0.94
C VAL A 25 -11.19 -12.66 -0.16
N ASN A 26 -12.45 -13.02 0.14
CA ASN A 26 -13.54 -12.90 -0.83
C ASN A 26 -13.82 -11.45 -1.26
N LEU A 27 -13.73 -10.50 -0.33
CA LEU A 27 -13.95 -9.07 -0.63
C LEU A 27 -12.85 -8.50 -1.54
N ILE A 28 -11.59 -8.83 -1.29
CA ILE A 28 -10.45 -8.20 -1.98
C ILE A 28 -10.09 -8.88 -3.30
N GLN A 29 -10.50 -10.13 -3.53
CA GLN A 29 -10.17 -10.89 -4.74
C GLN A 29 -10.47 -10.12 -6.04
N THR A 30 -11.64 -9.48 -6.13
CA THR A 30 -12.01 -8.73 -7.32
C THR A 30 -11.17 -7.46 -7.47
N MET A 31 -10.80 -6.81 -6.37
CA MET A 31 -9.98 -5.61 -6.37
C MET A 31 -8.57 -5.92 -6.88
N MET A 32 -7.96 -7.02 -6.39
CA MET A 32 -6.65 -7.48 -6.86
C MET A 32 -6.69 -7.83 -8.35
N LYS A 33 -7.72 -8.55 -8.81
CA LYS A 33 -7.91 -8.92 -10.23
C LYS A 33 -7.82 -7.73 -11.18
N ARG A 34 -8.37 -6.57 -10.79
CA ARG A 34 -8.35 -5.37 -11.64
C ARG A 34 -6.95 -4.80 -11.85
N THR A 35 -6.03 -5.05 -10.91
CA THR A 35 -4.62 -4.64 -11.03
C THR A 35 -3.79 -5.59 -11.90
N HIS A 36 -4.32 -6.78 -12.21
CA HIS A 36 -3.55 -7.83 -12.89
C HIS A 36 -3.58 -7.65 -14.40
N GLY A 37 -2.39 -7.64 -14.99
CA GLY A 37 -2.20 -7.75 -16.42
C GLY A 37 -1.75 -9.16 -16.84
N PRO A 38 -1.50 -9.38 -18.15
CA PRO A 38 -1.05 -10.68 -18.68
C PRO A 38 0.34 -11.14 -18.20
N ARG A 39 1.04 -10.29 -17.44
CA ARG A 39 2.34 -10.60 -16.82
C ARG A 39 2.17 -11.28 -15.45
N VAL A 40 1.02 -11.16 -14.80
CA VAL A 40 0.76 -11.88 -13.54
C VAL A 40 0.48 -13.35 -13.86
N LEU A 41 1.09 -14.26 -13.12
CA LEU A 41 0.97 -15.71 -13.29
C LEU A 41 0.41 -16.36 -12.03
N GLY A 42 -0.36 -17.44 -12.21
CA GLY A 42 -0.92 -18.25 -11.12
C GLY A 42 -2.36 -17.90 -10.76
N GLU A 43 -2.95 -18.73 -9.90
CA GLU A 43 -4.29 -18.51 -9.34
C GLU A 43 -4.22 -17.55 -8.14
N HIS A 44 -5.35 -16.90 -7.84
CA HIS A 44 -5.46 -15.98 -6.73
C HIS A 44 -5.45 -16.74 -5.39
N GLY A 45 -4.82 -16.16 -4.37
CA GLY A 45 -4.74 -16.79 -3.03
C GLY A 45 -3.60 -17.80 -2.88
N GLY A 46 -2.65 -17.86 -3.82
CA GLY A 46 -1.39 -18.56 -3.61
C GLY A 46 -0.49 -17.85 -2.59
N PHE A 47 0.36 -18.62 -1.89
CA PHE A 47 1.32 -18.11 -0.89
C PHE A 47 2.28 -17.03 -1.41
N ALA A 48 2.47 -16.95 -2.74
CA ALA A 48 3.28 -15.94 -3.39
C ALA A 48 2.72 -15.63 -4.78
N GLY A 49 2.70 -14.35 -5.13
CA GLY A 49 2.41 -13.91 -6.49
C GLY A 49 3.60 -14.11 -7.42
N MET A 50 3.33 -14.43 -8.68
CA MET A 50 4.36 -14.54 -9.72
C MET A 50 4.13 -13.47 -10.80
N PHE A 51 5.21 -12.86 -11.25
CA PHE A 51 5.17 -11.84 -12.29
C PHE A 51 6.24 -12.08 -13.34
N ARG A 52 5.84 -12.03 -14.61
CA ARG A 52 6.69 -12.27 -15.76
C ARG A 52 7.39 -10.97 -16.18
N LEU A 53 8.72 -10.95 -16.08
CA LEU A 53 9.54 -9.78 -16.41
C LEU A 53 9.47 -9.38 -17.89
N ASP A 54 9.43 -10.33 -18.81
CA ASP A 54 9.32 -10.03 -20.25
C ASP A 54 8.22 -10.85 -20.91
N PHE A 55 7.45 -10.24 -21.80
CA PHE A 55 6.34 -10.92 -22.44
C PHE A 55 6.81 -11.70 -23.66
N ASN A 56 6.37 -12.95 -23.78
CA ASN A 56 6.84 -13.85 -24.84
C ASN A 56 6.26 -13.54 -26.23
N GLU A 57 5.32 -12.59 -26.34
CA GLU A 57 4.78 -12.11 -27.61
C GLU A 57 5.55 -10.89 -28.12
N ARG A 58 5.97 -10.95 -29.39
CA ARG A 58 6.84 -9.95 -30.02
C ARG A 58 6.36 -8.51 -29.89
N LEU A 59 5.04 -8.28 -29.88
CA LEU A 59 4.44 -6.94 -29.84
C LEU A 59 4.58 -6.24 -28.47
N PHE A 60 4.65 -7.00 -27.38
CA PHE A 60 4.68 -6.47 -26.01
C PHE A 60 5.99 -6.80 -25.28
N LYS A 61 6.95 -7.38 -26.00
CA LYS A 61 8.27 -7.69 -25.47
C LYS A 61 9.03 -6.39 -25.18
N ARG A 62 9.54 -6.25 -23.96
CA ARG A 62 10.29 -5.06 -23.53
C ARG A 62 11.76 -5.10 -24.00
N ASN A 63 12.28 -6.29 -24.34
CA ASN A 63 13.64 -6.50 -24.84
C ASN A 63 14.73 -5.90 -23.94
N TYR A 64 14.61 -6.12 -22.63
CA TYR A 64 15.66 -5.75 -21.68
C TYR A 64 17.00 -6.39 -22.07
N LYS A 65 18.08 -5.60 -22.05
CA LYS A 65 19.44 -6.06 -22.30
C LYS A 65 20.18 -6.31 -20.98
N ASP A 66 20.12 -5.34 -20.08
CA ASP A 66 20.70 -5.36 -18.74
C ASP A 66 19.68 -4.81 -17.72
N PRO A 67 18.60 -5.58 -17.45
CA PRO A 67 17.56 -5.14 -16.53
C PRO A 67 18.04 -5.16 -15.08
N VAL A 68 17.79 -4.07 -14.37
CA VAL A 68 18.05 -3.94 -12.94
C VAL A 68 16.72 -3.80 -12.20
N LEU A 69 16.58 -4.56 -11.11
CA LEU A 69 15.43 -4.41 -10.22
C LEU A 69 15.63 -3.19 -9.33
N VAL A 70 14.57 -2.40 -9.21
CA VAL A 70 14.49 -1.29 -8.26
C VAL A 70 13.40 -1.63 -7.26
N ALA A 71 13.71 -1.58 -5.98
CA ALA A 71 12.76 -1.91 -4.92
C ALA A 71 12.67 -0.74 -3.94
N CYS A 72 11.45 -0.47 -3.48
CA CYS A 72 11.16 0.53 -2.47
C CYS A 72 10.24 -0.07 -1.41
N THR A 73 10.40 0.38 -0.18
CA THR A 73 9.45 0.13 0.91
C THR A 73 9.21 1.43 1.65
N ASP A 74 7.95 1.72 1.90
CA ASP A 74 7.51 2.88 2.66
C ASP A 74 6.12 2.63 3.26
N GLY A 75 5.80 3.37 4.32
CA GLY A 75 4.47 3.40 4.91
C GLY A 75 3.76 4.73 4.66
N VAL A 76 2.57 4.87 5.24
CA VAL A 76 1.80 6.12 5.15
C VAL A 76 2.19 7.11 6.25
N GLY A 77 2.64 6.61 7.40
CA GLY A 77 2.96 7.41 8.56
C GLY A 77 1.74 8.00 9.25
N THR A 78 1.91 9.11 9.99
CA THR A 78 0.88 9.62 10.92
C THR A 78 -0.44 10.09 10.29
N LYS A 79 -0.56 10.09 8.96
CA LYS A 79 -1.82 10.29 8.25
C LYS A 79 -2.85 9.19 8.55
N VAL A 80 -2.42 7.96 8.84
CA VAL A 80 -3.33 6.84 9.21
C VAL A 80 -4.22 7.18 10.40
N LYS A 81 -3.72 7.99 11.35
CA LYS A 81 -4.50 8.42 12.51
C LYS A 81 -5.68 9.31 12.12
N LEU A 82 -5.51 10.15 11.10
CA LEU A 82 -6.59 10.99 10.59
C LEU A 82 -7.64 10.14 9.85
N ALA A 83 -7.20 9.13 9.11
CA ALA A 83 -8.08 8.14 8.50
C ALA A 83 -8.92 7.41 9.56
N CYS A 84 -8.32 6.95 10.66
CA CYS A 84 -9.02 6.35 11.79
C CYS A 84 -10.04 7.31 12.43
N GLU A 85 -9.64 8.56 12.69
CA GLU A 85 -10.49 9.57 13.35
C GLU A 85 -11.72 9.95 12.50
N LEU A 86 -11.55 10.02 11.19
CA LEU A 86 -12.63 10.34 10.24
C LEU A 86 -13.42 9.11 9.77
N GLY A 87 -12.91 7.90 10.00
CA GLY A 87 -13.49 6.66 9.48
C GLY A 87 -13.40 6.55 7.95
N ILE A 88 -12.37 7.14 7.34
CA ILE A 88 -12.16 7.14 5.88
C ILE A 88 -10.90 6.32 5.57
N TYR A 89 -11.10 5.11 5.06
CA TYR A 89 -10.02 4.13 4.87
C TYR A 89 -9.73 3.81 3.41
N ASP A 90 -10.62 4.15 2.48
CA ASP A 90 -10.55 3.77 1.06
C ASP A 90 -9.54 4.57 0.22
N THR A 91 -8.88 5.56 0.82
CA THR A 91 -7.89 6.43 0.16
C THR A 91 -6.48 6.25 0.69
N VAL A 92 -6.32 5.77 1.93
CA VAL A 92 -5.00 5.64 2.59
C VAL A 92 -4.07 4.65 1.87
N GLY A 93 -4.64 3.62 1.24
CA GLY A 93 -3.88 2.68 0.42
C GLY A 93 -3.32 3.32 -0.86
N ILE A 94 -3.97 4.36 -1.40
CA ILE A 94 -3.43 5.11 -2.55
C ILE A 94 -2.18 5.86 -2.12
N ASP A 95 -2.20 6.48 -0.93
CA ASP A 95 -1.03 7.16 -0.38
C ASP A 95 0.15 6.20 -0.19
N CYS A 96 -0.11 5.00 0.34
CA CYS A 96 0.90 3.95 0.52
C CYS A 96 1.58 3.58 -0.80
N VAL A 97 0.79 3.33 -1.85
CA VAL A 97 1.34 3.02 -3.18
C VAL A 97 2.10 4.20 -3.75
N ALA A 98 1.54 5.42 -3.65
CA ALA A 98 2.15 6.62 -4.20
C ALA A 98 3.53 6.91 -3.58
N MET A 99 3.70 6.76 -2.25
CA MET A 99 5.00 6.94 -1.58
C MET A 99 6.06 6.01 -2.18
N ASN A 100 5.74 4.72 -2.23
CA ASN A 100 6.65 3.69 -2.73
C ASN A 100 6.95 3.83 -4.24
N VAL A 101 5.92 4.06 -5.06
CA VAL A 101 6.08 4.15 -6.52
C VAL A 101 6.79 5.43 -6.92
N ASN A 102 6.47 6.57 -6.29
CA ASN A 102 7.14 7.84 -6.61
C ASN A 102 8.64 7.76 -6.34
N ASP A 103 9.06 7.18 -5.22
CA ASP A 103 10.48 6.97 -4.89
C ASP A 103 11.19 6.03 -5.88
N MET A 104 10.45 5.08 -6.45
CA MET A 104 11.01 4.16 -7.43
C MET A 104 11.16 4.81 -8.82
N ILE A 105 10.16 5.58 -9.28
CA ILE A 105 10.19 6.16 -10.63
C ILE A 105 11.20 7.30 -10.77
N VAL A 106 11.71 7.90 -9.68
CA VAL A 106 12.82 8.87 -9.75
C VAL A 106 14.12 8.26 -10.29
N GLN A 107 14.24 6.92 -10.28
CA GLN A 107 15.35 6.19 -10.90
C GLN A 107 15.08 5.86 -12.39
N GLY A 108 13.91 6.22 -12.92
CA GLY A 108 13.47 5.87 -14.27
C GLY A 108 12.89 4.46 -14.41
N ALA A 109 12.56 3.81 -13.29
CA ALA A 109 12.04 2.45 -13.28
C ALA A 109 10.57 2.37 -13.74
N GLU A 110 10.23 1.29 -14.46
CA GLU A 110 8.86 0.87 -14.72
C GLU A 110 8.33 0.10 -13.49
N PRO A 111 7.24 0.55 -12.85
CA PRO A 111 6.59 -0.22 -11.79
C PRO A 111 6.09 -1.57 -12.30
N LEU A 112 6.35 -2.66 -11.57
CA LEU A 112 5.91 -4.01 -11.95
C LEU A 112 4.89 -4.57 -10.97
N ILE A 113 5.29 -4.67 -9.70
CA ILE A 113 4.52 -5.35 -8.66
C ILE A 113 4.48 -4.50 -7.39
N PHE A 114 3.42 -4.71 -6.63
CA PHE A 114 3.23 -4.18 -5.30
C PHE A 114 2.84 -5.31 -4.35
N LEU A 115 3.34 -5.22 -3.12
CA LEU A 115 2.91 -6.01 -1.98
C LEU A 115 2.57 -5.05 -0.85
N ASP A 116 1.62 -5.42 0.01
CA ASP A 116 1.28 -4.66 1.21
C ASP A 116 1.35 -5.52 2.48
N TYR A 117 1.61 -4.86 3.60
CA TYR A 117 1.51 -5.44 4.93
C TYR A 117 0.66 -4.52 5.79
N LEU A 118 -0.38 -5.08 6.40
CA LEU A 118 -1.29 -4.38 7.30
C LEU A 118 -1.15 -4.95 8.71
N GLY A 119 -0.70 -4.14 9.65
CA GLY A 119 -0.70 -4.47 11.07
C GLY A 119 -1.85 -3.74 11.76
N LEU A 120 -2.62 -4.44 12.59
CA LEU A 120 -3.87 -3.89 13.17
C LEU A 120 -4.21 -4.52 14.51
N HIS A 121 -5.03 -3.86 15.35
CA HIS A 121 -5.46 -4.44 16.62
C HIS A 121 -6.48 -5.59 16.44
N THR A 122 -7.50 -5.40 15.59
CA THR A 122 -8.53 -6.42 15.30
C THR A 122 -8.99 -6.32 13.85
N GLN A 123 -9.06 -7.45 13.17
CA GLN A 123 -9.36 -7.53 11.74
C GLN A 123 -10.87 -7.41 11.52
N ASP A 124 -11.33 -6.19 11.25
CA ASP A 124 -12.65 -5.97 10.65
C ASP A 124 -12.56 -6.14 9.13
N PRO A 125 -13.24 -7.13 8.52
CA PRO A 125 -13.11 -7.40 7.09
C PRO A 125 -13.51 -6.24 6.19
N GLU A 126 -14.50 -5.43 6.58
CA GLU A 126 -14.99 -4.32 5.74
C GLU A 126 -14.02 -3.13 5.76
N THR A 127 -13.54 -2.75 6.94
CA THR A 127 -12.50 -1.72 7.09
C THR A 127 -11.22 -2.13 6.36
N THR A 128 -10.80 -3.39 6.53
CA THR A 128 -9.60 -3.93 5.88
C THR A 128 -9.76 -3.96 4.36
N ALA A 129 -10.92 -4.39 3.86
CA ALA A 129 -11.22 -4.37 2.42
C ALA A 129 -11.25 -2.94 1.85
N ALA A 130 -11.70 -1.94 2.62
CA ALA A 130 -11.63 -0.55 2.21
C ALA A 130 -10.18 -0.09 2.04
N ILE A 131 -9.29 -0.39 2.99
CA ILE A 131 -7.86 -0.08 2.89
C ILE A 131 -7.25 -0.73 1.63
N VAL A 132 -7.48 -2.03 1.44
CA VAL A 132 -6.97 -2.79 0.28
C VAL A 132 -7.55 -2.28 -1.03
N SER A 133 -8.81 -1.82 -1.06
CA SER A 133 -9.40 -1.15 -2.23
C SER A 133 -8.60 0.09 -2.63
N GLY A 134 -8.15 0.87 -1.65
CA GLY A 134 -7.24 2.01 -1.86
C GLY A 134 -5.90 1.58 -2.45
N VAL A 135 -5.29 0.51 -1.93
CA VAL A 135 -4.03 -0.05 -2.45
C VAL A 135 -4.22 -0.50 -3.90
N ALA A 136 -5.26 -1.27 -4.18
CA ALA A 136 -5.56 -1.73 -5.54
C ALA A 136 -5.76 -0.56 -6.51
N ARG A 137 -6.49 0.49 -6.10
CA ARG A 137 -6.65 1.71 -6.89
C ARG A 137 -5.33 2.45 -7.11
N GLY A 138 -4.47 2.53 -6.09
CA GLY A 138 -3.13 3.08 -6.22
C GLY A 138 -2.28 2.31 -7.24
N CYS A 139 -2.40 0.97 -7.24
CA CYS A 139 -1.71 0.10 -8.19
C CYS A 139 -2.22 0.30 -9.63
N GLU A 140 -3.54 0.43 -9.82
CA GLU A 140 -4.15 0.77 -11.11
C GLU A 140 -3.62 2.10 -11.67
N ILE A 141 -3.56 3.14 -10.83
CA ILE A 141 -3.01 4.46 -11.20
C ILE A 141 -1.52 4.36 -11.56
N SER A 142 -0.77 3.55 -10.82
CA SER A 142 0.67 3.35 -10.97
C SER A 142 1.05 2.34 -12.07
N ASN A 143 0.06 1.68 -12.67
CA ASN A 143 0.24 0.62 -13.65
C ASN A 143 1.14 -0.54 -13.14
N CYS A 144 1.01 -0.90 -11.86
CA CYS A 144 1.63 -2.08 -11.26
C CYS A 144 0.57 -3.08 -10.78
N ALA A 145 0.97 -4.33 -10.57
CA ALA A 145 0.08 -5.38 -10.12
C ALA A 145 0.19 -5.61 -8.60
N LEU A 146 -0.94 -5.60 -7.89
CA LEU A 146 -1.00 -6.04 -6.49
C LEU A 146 -1.03 -7.57 -6.46
N ILE A 147 0.12 -8.19 -6.20
CA ILE A 147 0.28 -9.65 -6.37
C ILE A 147 0.27 -10.43 -5.05
N GLY A 148 0.17 -9.75 -3.92
CA GLY A 148 0.11 -10.36 -2.59
C GLY A 148 0.13 -9.31 -1.49
N GLY A 149 -0.16 -9.75 -0.28
CA GLY A 149 -0.09 -8.94 0.92
C GLY A 149 -0.36 -9.78 2.17
N GLU A 150 -0.23 -9.18 3.34
CA GLU A 150 -0.46 -9.85 4.63
C GLU A 150 -1.23 -8.94 5.59
N CYS A 151 -2.12 -9.54 6.39
CA CYS A 151 -2.89 -8.86 7.43
C CYS A 151 -2.62 -9.52 8.79
N ALA A 152 -1.97 -8.79 9.69
CA ALA A 152 -1.57 -9.29 11.00
C ALA A 152 -2.39 -8.64 12.12
N GLU A 153 -3.25 -9.44 12.77
CA GLU A 153 -3.96 -9.05 13.98
C GLU A 153 -3.01 -9.16 15.20
N MET A 154 -2.69 -8.02 15.81
CA MET A 154 -1.71 -7.90 16.90
C MET A 154 -2.24 -6.97 18.01
N PRO A 155 -3.24 -7.42 18.80
CA PRO A 155 -3.88 -6.60 19.84
C PRO A 155 -2.95 -6.19 20.98
N ASP A 156 -1.84 -6.92 21.17
CA ASP A 156 -0.80 -6.60 22.16
C ASP A 156 0.16 -5.49 21.67
N ILE A 157 0.13 -5.14 20.37
CA ILE A 157 1.01 -4.13 19.75
C ILE A 157 0.24 -2.87 19.41
N TYR A 158 -0.90 -3.00 18.71
CA TYR A 158 -1.70 -1.86 18.27
C TYR A 158 -2.77 -1.51 19.29
N ALA A 159 -3.06 -0.22 19.48
CA ALA A 159 -4.22 0.19 20.27
C ALA A 159 -5.51 -0.12 19.51
N LYS A 160 -6.64 -0.23 20.24
CA LYS A 160 -7.94 -0.51 19.62
C LYS A 160 -8.29 0.56 18.57
N GLY A 161 -8.54 0.11 17.34
CA GLY A 161 -8.87 0.98 16.20
C GLY A 161 -7.66 1.54 15.44
N ASP A 162 -6.44 1.27 15.92
CA ASP A 162 -5.22 1.62 15.19
C ASP A 162 -4.87 0.53 14.17
N PHE A 163 -4.25 0.98 13.08
CA PHE A 163 -3.55 0.15 12.12
C PHE A 163 -2.30 0.87 11.62
N ASP A 164 -1.39 0.11 11.04
CA ASP A 164 -0.27 0.59 10.24
C ASP A 164 -0.23 -0.19 8.92
N ILE A 165 0.23 0.48 7.86
CA ILE A 165 0.34 -0.09 6.52
C ILE A 165 1.73 0.19 5.96
N ALA A 166 2.39 -0.87 5.50
CA ALA A 166 3.63 -0.82 4.76
C ALA A 166 3.41 -1.34 3.34
N GLY A 167 4.02 -0.66 2.38
CA GLY A 167 4.05 -1.04 0.98
C GLY A 167 5.43 -1.53 0.57
N PHE A 168 5.45 -2.34 -0.47
CA PHE A 168 6.67 -2.82 -1.12
C PHE A 168 6.47 -2.77 -2.62
N ALA A 169 7.10 -1.80 -3.28
CA ALA A 169 7.10 -1.71 -4.74
C ALA A 169 8.36 -2.36 -5.30
N VAL A 170 8.20 -3.14 -6.38
CA VAL A 170 9.32 -3.59 -7.21
C VAL A 170 9.05 -3.19 -8.65
N GLY A 171 10.08 -2.62 -9.25
CA GLY A 171 10.11 -2.17 -10.64
C GLY A 171 11.35 -2.70 -11.34
N VAL A 172 11.46 -2.33 -12.62
CA VAL A 172 12.61 -2.66 -13.44
C VAL A 172 13.05 -1.44 -14.22
N VAL A 173 14.36 -1.27 -14.37
CA VAL A 173 14.96 -0.27 -15.23
C VAL A 173 15.98 -0.94 -16.13
N GLU A 174 16.11 -0.46 -17.36
CA GLU A 174 17.27 -0.81 -18.19
C GLU A 174 18.45 0.02 -17.69
N LEU A 175 19.59 -0.61 -17.38
CA LEU A 175 20.70 0.08 -16.72
C LEU A 175 21.16 1.34 -17.47
N ASP A 176 21.19 1.30 -18.81
CA ASP A 176 21.61 2.45 -19.63
C ASP A 176 20.61 3.64 -19.61
N ARG A 177 19.36 3.39 -19.22
CA ARG A 177 18.28 4.38 -19.09
C ARG A 177 18.05 4.84 -17.65
N ALA A 178 18.69 4.22 -16.66
CA ALA A 178 18.57 4.65 -15.28
C ALA A 178 18.96 6.14 -15.14
N ILE A 179 18.20 6.87 -14.32
CA ILE A 179 18.44 8.30 -14.10
C ILE A 179 19.72 8.46 -13.28
N ASP A 180 20.61 9.33 -13.73
CA ASP A 180 21.91 9.59 -13.10
C ASP A 180 22.05 11.09 -12.81
N PRO A 181 22.23 11.50 -11.54
CA PRO A 181 22.40 12.91 -11.17
C PRO A 181 23.66 13.54 -11.77
N SER A 182 24.63 12.76 -12.26
CA SER A 182 25.82 13.27 -12.95
C SER A 182 25.51 14.00 -14.26
N ARG A 183 24.29 13.84 -14.80
CA ARG A 183 23.82 14.49 -16.03
C ARG A 183 23.30 15.91 -15.82
N VAL A 184 23.19 16.39 -14.58
CA VAL A 184 22.70 17.73 -14.25
C VAL A 184 23.82 18.76 -14.43
N GLU A 185 23.53 19.86 -15.13
CA GLU A 185 24.51 20.92 -15.42
C GLU A 185 23.97 22.36 -15.24
N PRO A 186 24.86 23.35 -15.03
CA PRO A 186 24.43 24.76 -14.95
C PRO A 186 23.68 25.20 -16.22
N GLY A 187 22.45 25.66 -16.04
CA GLY A 187 21.55 26.04 -17.13
C GLY A 187 20.32 25.14 -17.26
N ASP A 188 20.31 23.99 -16.59
CA ASP A 188 19.14 23.13 -16.49
C ASP A 188 17.94 23.82 -15.83
N ILE A 189 16.74 23.42 -16.27
CA ILE A 189 15.46 23.97 -15.81
C ILE A 189 14.81 22.99 -14.84
N ILE A 190 14.39 23.50 -13.68
CA ILE A 190 13.59 22.73 -12.72
C ILE A 190 12.11 22.85 -13.10
N ILE A 191 11.46 21.71 -13.33
CA ILE A 191 10.03 21.61 -13.57
C ILE A 191 9.39 20.96 -12.33
N GLY A 192 8.50 21.70 -11.67
CA GLY A 192 7.71 21.19 -10.55
C GLY A 192 6.35 20.66 -11.03
N LEU A 193 5.96 19.48 -10.57
CA LEU A 193 4.60 18.96 -10.75
C LEU A 193 3.77 19.30 -9.50
N PRO A 194 2.51 19.77 -9.66
CA PRO A 194 1.69 20.15 -8.53
C PRO A 194 1.33 18.92 -7.67
N ALA A 195 1.41 19.08 -6.35
CA ALA A 195 0.90 18.11 -5.39
C ALA A 195 -0.63 18.19 -5.28
N SER A 196 -1.26 17.12 -4.80
CA SER A 196 -2.71 17.07 -4.49
C SER A 196 -3.02 17.63 -3.09
N GLY A 197 -2.01 18.13 -2.38
CA GLY A 197 -2.09 18.63 -1.01
C GLY A 197 -0.81 18.28 -0.25
N VAL A 198 -0.96 17.93 1.03
CA VAL A 198 0.14 17.56 1.94
C VAL A 198 0.71 16.16 1.66
N HIS A 199 0.08 15.40 0.76
CA HIS A 199 0.42 14.00 0.43
C HIS A 199 0.40 13.09 1.67
N SER A 200 1.52 12.47 2.02
CA SER A 200 1.65 11.58 3.20
C SER A 200 2.61 12.10 4.27
N ASN A 201 3.21 13.29 4.08
CA ASN A 201 4.27 13.81 4.96
C ASN A 201 3.79 15.00 5.80
N GLY A 202 4.29 15.14 7.03
CA GLY A 202 3.98 16.31 7.86
C GLY A 202 2.63 16.26 8.59
N PHE A 203 1.90 15.15 8.55
CA PHE A 203 0.59 15.02 9.21
C PHE A 203 0.62 15.15 10.74
N THR A 204 1.76 14.93 11.38
CA THR A 204 1.92 15.22 12.81
C THR A 204 1.75 16.72 13.09
N LEU A 205 2.40 17.57 12.29
CA LEU A 205 2.28 19.01 12.40
C LEU A 205 0.90 19.49 11.96
N ALA A 206 0.39 18.95 10.83
CA ALA A 206 -0.93 19.33 10.33
C ALA A 206 -2.03 19.07 11.37
N ARG A 207 -2.03 17.88 12.00
CA ARG A 207 -2.98 17.54 13.07
C ARG A 207 -2.85 18.42 14.31
N ALA A 208 -1.61 18.77 14.69
CA ALA A 208 -1.38 19.69 15.80
C ALA A 208 -1.87 21.11 15.49
N ALA A 209 -1.72 21.58 14.25
CA ALA A 209 -2.14 22.92 13.84
C ALA A 209 -3.66 23.10 13.82
N VAL A 210 -4.43 22.03 13.64
CA VAL A 210 -5.90 22.07 13.56
C VAL A 210 -6.59 21.39 14.75
N SER A 211 -5.87 21.12 15.85
CA SER A 211 -6.39 20.31 16.96
C SER A 211 -7.64 20.87 17.64
N ASP A 212 -7.85 22.19 17.54
CA ASP A 212 -8.98 22.88 18.15
C ASP A 212 -10.16 23.06 17.17
N LEU A 213 -10.04 22.53 15.94
CA LEU A 213 -11.08 22.60 14.91
C LEU A 213 -11.89 21.29 14.84
N ASP A 214 -13.15 21.40 14.46
CA ASP A 214 -14.00 20.26 14.12
C ASP A 214 -13.70 19.83 12.69
N LEU A 215 -13.03 18.69 12.54
CA LEU A 215 -12.64 18.13 11.25
C LEU A 215 -13.83 17.77 10.34
N LYS A 216 -15.06 17.74 10.86
CA LYS A 216 -16.29 17.49 10.09
C LYS A 216 -16.99 18.77 9.64
N LYS A 217 -16.49 19.94 10.04
CA LYS A 217 -17.04 21.24 9.69
C LYS A 217 -16.26 21.86 8.53
N ILE A 218 -16.99 22.47 7.59
CA ILE A 218 -16.41 23.34 6.56
C ILE A 218 -16.25 24.74 7.16
N TYR A 219 -15.07 25.33 6.98
CA TYR A 219 -14.72 26.67 7.44
C TYR A 219 -14.57 27.58 6.20
N PRO A 220 -15.59 28.37 5.82
CA PRO A 220 -15.56 29.19 4.61
C PRO A 220 -14.41 30.20 4.55
N GLU A 221 -13.85 30.55 5.69
CA GLU A 221 -12.67 31.40 5.83
C GLU A 221 -11.34 30.72 5.44
N LEU A 222 -11.35 29.41 5.21
CA LEU A 222 -10.18 28.60 4.82
C LEU A 222 -10.30 27.99 3.40
N ASP A 223 -11.39 28.24 2.67
CA ASP A 223 -11.62 27.79 1.28
C ASP A 223 -10.95 28.69 0.23
#